data_AF-A0ABD6D353-F1
#
_entry.id   AF-A0ABD6D353-F1
#
_cell.length_a   1.000
_cell.length_b   1.000
_cell.length_c   1.000
_cell.angle_alpha   90.00
_cell.angle_beta   90.00
_cell.angle_gamma   90.00
#
_symmetry.space_group_name_H-M   'P 1'
#
loop_
_entity.id
_entity.type
_entity.pdbx_description
1 polymer ?
#
loop_
_entity_poly.entity_id
_entity_poly.type
_entity_poly.pdbx_seq_one_letter_code
_entity_poly.pdbx_strand_id
1 'polypeptide(L)' 'MPNENSPGDDAPVTRTTIEVDQAVWRQLRSAAVAEGKNVSTKLEEVLADHFDVDLDDTDTK' A
#
# COMPACT_ATOMS: atom_id res chain seq x y z
N MET A 1 -1.59 -31.43 20.63
CA MET A 1 -0.98 -30.42 19.73
C MET A 1 -2.11 -29.82 18.89
N PRO A 2 -2.76 -28.73 19.33
CA PRO A 2 -3.65 -27.97 18.45
C PRO A 2 -2.79 -27.21 17.43
N ASN A 3 -3.13 -27.40 16.15
CA ASN A 3 -2.49 -26.76 15.02
C ASN A 3 -2.73 -25.24 15.06
N GLU A 4 -1.65 -24.48 15.08
CA GLU A 4 -1.62 -23.02 15.07
C GLU A 4 -2.12 -22.54 13.70
N ASN A 5 -3.41 -22.26 13.60
CA ASN A 5 -3.94 -21.47 12.48
C ASN A 5 -4.02 -20.03 12.97
N SER A 6 -2.91 -19.30 12.80
CA SER A 6 -2.86 -17.86 13.02
C SER A 6 -3.95 -17.20 12.18
N PRO A 7 -4.86 -16.40 12.77
CA PRO A 7 -5.69 -15.52 11.98
C PRO A 7 -4.76 -14.38 11.52
N GLY A 8 -4.13 -14.55 10.37
CA GLY A 8 -3.43 -13.45 9.72
C GLY A 8 -4.47 -12.41 9.32
N ASP A 9 -4.18 -11.15 9.64
CA ASP A 9 -4.88 -9.93 9.22
C ASP A 9 -5.12 -9.86 7.70
N ASP A 10 -6.06 -10.65 7.18
CA ASP A 10 -6.63 -10.47 5.83
C ASP A 10 -7.73 -9.40 5.91
N ALA A 11 -7.34 -8.17 6.26
CA ALA A 11 -8.22 -7.03 6.00
C ALA A 11 -8.55 -6.99 4.50
N PRO A 12 -9.80 -6.74 4.09
CA PRO A 12 -10.20 -6.80 2.69
C PRO A 12 -9.48 -5.70 1.87
N VAL A 13 -8.43 -6.09 1.14
CA VAL A 13 -7.68 -5.18 0.27
C VAL A 13 -8.51 -4.86 -0.99
N THR A 14 -8.95 -3.61 -1.12
CA THR A 14 -9.59 -3.13 -2.35
C THR A 14 -8.54 -2.78 -3.39
N ARG A 15 -8.53 -3.50 -4.52
CA ARG A 15 -7.60 -3.29 -5.62
C ARG A 15 -8.16 -2.26 -6.60
N THR A 16 -7.47 -1.13 -6.74
CA THR A 16 -7.84 -0.07 -7.68
C THR A 16 -6.73 0.12 -8.71
N THR A 17 -7.10 0.11 -9.99
CA THR A 17 -6.18 0.50 -11.07
C THR A 17 -6.37 1.99 -11.36
N ILE A 18 -5.28 2.75 -11.32
CA ILE A 18 -5.28 4.17 -11.68
C ILE A 18 -4.33 4.41 -12.86
N GLU A 19 -4.70 5.35 -13.73
CA GLU A 19 -3.81 5.84 -14.77
C GLU A 19 -2.99 7.01 -14.23
N VAL A 20 -1.67 6.95 -14.41
CA VAL A 20 -0.74 8.00 -13.98
C VAL A 20 0.14 8.40 -15.15
N ASP A 21 0.65 9.63 -15.11
CA ASP A 21 1.62 10.11 -16.08
C ASP A 21 2.90 9.25 -16.07
N GLN A 22 3.53 9.09 -17.23
CA GLN A 22 4.73 8.27 -17.38
C GLN A 22 5.91 8.76 -16.52
N ALA A 23 6.07 10.08 -16.35
CA ALA A 23 7.11 10.65 -15.51
C ALA A 23 6.87 10.31 -14.03
N VAL A 24 5.62 10.44 -13.57
CA VAL A 24 5.19 10.08 -12.21
C VAL A 24 5.42 8.59 -11.96
N TRP A 25 5.03 7.72 -12.91
CA TRP A 25 5.27 6.29 -12.82
C TRP A 25 6.74 5.93 -12.66
N ARG A 26 7.62 6.56 -13.44
CA ARG A 26 9.08 6.35 -13.35
C ARG A 26 9.63 6.75 -12.00
N GLN A 27 9.21 7.90 -11.48
CA GLN A 27 9.64 8.38 -10.18
C GLN A 27 9.19 7.44 -9.06
N LEU A 28 7.89 7.11 -9.01
CA LEU A 28 7.31 6.19 -8.03
C LEU A 28 8.01 4.82 -8.06
N ARG A 29 8.20 4.26 -9.26
CA ARG A 29 8.89 2.97 -9.42
C ARG A 29 10.33 3.03 -8.94
N SER A 30 11.05 4.13 -9.23
CA SER A 30 12.44 4.28 -8.78
C SER A 30 12.54 4.35 -7.25
N ALA A 31 11.63 5.07 -6.60
CA ALA A 31 11.57 5.17 -5.14
C ALA A 31 11.24 3.81 -4.50
N ALA A 32 10.24 3.11 -5.04
CA ALA A 32 9.86 1.77 -4.56
C ALA A 32 11.02 0.78 -4.67
N VAL A 33 11.75 0.78 -5.79
CA VAL A 33 12.93 -0.07 -5.98
C VAL A 33 14.07 0.29 -5.04
N ALA A 34 14.32 1.58 -4.81
CA ALA A 34 15.37 2.04 -3.90
C ALA A 34 15.09 1.61 -2.45
N GLU A 35 13.82 1.54 -2.05
CA GLU A 35 13.37 1.08 -0.73
C GLU A 35 13.14 -0.43 -0.65
N GLY A 36 13.27 -1.17 -1.77
CA GLY A 36 12.99 -2.60 -1.82
C GLY A 36 11.52 -2.98 -1.60
N LYS A 37 10.59 -2.04 -1.85
CA LYS A 37 9.14 -2.22 -1.64
C LYS A 37 8.40 -2.46 -2.95
N ASN A 38 7.20 -3.03 -2.85
CA ASN A 38 6.27 -3.08 -3.98
C ASN A 38 5.80 -1.67 -4.37
N VAL A 39 5.58 -1.47 -5.66
CA VAL A 39 5.11 -0.17 -6.19
C VAL A 39 3.75 0.21 -5.60
N SER A 40 2.86 -0.76 -5.35
CA SER A 40 1.55 -0.52 -4.72
C SER A 40 1.70 0.01 -3.29
N THR A 41 2.56 -0.61 -2.48
CA THR A 41 2.85 -0.15 -1.11
C THR A 41 3.41 1.27 -1.13
N LYS A 42 4.35 1.55 -2.05
CA LYS A 42 4.92 2.90 -2.15
C LYS A 42 3.89 3.93 -2.63
N LEU A 43 2.97 3.53 -3.50
CA LEU A 43 1.88 4.38 -3.96
C LEU A 43 0.94 4.72 -2.80
N GLU A 44 0.56 3.74 -1.99
CA GLU A 44 -0.29 3.94 -0.81
C GLU A 44 0.34 4.90 0.19
N GLU A 45 1.64 4.76 0.49
CA GLU A 45 2.38 5.71 1.35
C GLU A 45 2.30 7.15 0.82
N VAL A 46 2.52 7.34 -0.48
CA VAL A 46 2.50 8.67 -1.12
C VAL A 46 1.09 9.25 -1.11
N LEU A 47 0.07 8.43 -1.36
CA LEU A 47 -1.33 8.87 -1.33
C LEU A 47 -1.76 9.21 0.10
N ALA A 48 -1.36 8.42 1.08
CA ALA A 48 -1.62 8.66 2.49
C ALA A 48 -1.01 9.99 2.96
N ASP A 49 0.27 10.21 2.66
CA ASP A 49 0.97 11.46 2.98
C ASP A 49 0.34 12.67 2.26
N HIS A 50 -0.07 12.50 0.99
CA HIS A 50 -0.69 13.57 0.23
C HIS A 50 -2.08 13.98 0.76
N PHE A 51 -2.87 13.02 1.22
CA PHE A 51 -4.22 13.24 1.74
C PHE A 51 -4.29 13.35 3.26
N ASP A 52 -3.15 13.26 3.97
CA ASP A 52 -3.07 13.22 5.44
C ASP A 52 -3.98 12.11 6.03
N VAL A 53 -3.90 10.91 5.43
CA VAL A 53 -4.68 9.74 5.83
C VAL A 53 -3.80 8.80 6.66
N ASP A 54 -4.23 8.52 7.89
CA ASP A 54 -3.61 7.50 8.72
C ASP A 54 -3.93 6.10 8.17
N LEU A 55 -2.89 5.41 7.66
CA LEU A 55 -3.01 4.04 7.14
C LEU A 55 -3.34 3.00 8.24
N ASP A 56 -3.17 3.38 9.50
CA ASP A 56 -3.52 2.57 10.67
C ASP A 56 -4.99 2.77 11.13
N ASP A 57 -5.71 3.80 10.63
CA ASP A 57 -7.10 4.12 11.03
C ASP A 57 -8.16 3.52 10.07
N THR A 58 -7.77 2.61 9.17
CA THR A 58 -8.73 1.94 8.28
C THR A 58 -9.60 0.86 8.96
N ASP A 59 -9.58 0.76 10.30
CA ASP A 59 -10.33 -0.25 11.08
C ASP A 59 -11.53 0.30 11.88
N THR A 60 -11.92 1.58 11.75
CA THR A 60 -13.02 2.12 12.58
C THR A 60 -14.09 2.93 11.84
N LYS A 61 -14.97 2.27 11.06
CA LYS A 61 -16.41 2.63 11.02
C LYS A 61 -17.33 1.58 10.41
#